data_AF-A0A7U9S848-F1
#
_entry.id   AF-A0A7U9S848-F1
#
_cell.length_a   1.000
_cell.length_b   1.000
_cell.length_c   1.000
_cell.angle_alpha   90.00
_cell.angle_beta   90.00
_cell.angle_gamma   90.00
#
_symmetry.space_group_name_H-M   'P 1'
#
loop_
_entity.id
_entity.type
_entity.pdbx_description
1 polymer ?
#
loop_
_entity_poly.entity_id
_entity_poly.type
_entity_poly.pdbx_seq_one_letter_code
_entity_poly.pdbx_strand_id
1 'polypeptide(L)'
;MITYKLNIGDRLKNDTRDLTITNRKIVEKIYGKKNGKQYNKSEIYYQFICNKCGYDSSEYYISGVLYKEYWILQGGLINKGYGCPCCNKSHRITVSHINSIVSSKKTEWMIPYFQGGYDEAKKYTANSNKMKYFICPHCGRIKDKQIHIDFLAKTGYLPCICGDGISYPNKYGFELFNNQLKDQIQNFIREYSPDWAKRYSYDFYFEKDGKKYICEFDGGLGHGGYIHTNSKITKEETIEIDRIKDNLAKNNGAELIRIDTSVSNSDYISKNILNSKLKNILDFSKVDFKSCDIFACSNLMKSFCFDYENNQVYYHDLTKKYGLSEDAIRKYIKHGRKIGWCKREYIIQEKTSQKIRMYSSDGSYEVFKSAVELEKISCKKFGIKFNRYGIYAACNGTKKTYRGYRFEYITDEEVVA
;
A
#
# COMPACT_ATOMS: atom_id res chain seq x y z
N MET A 1 28.04 -26.46 -49.39
CA MET A 1 28.40 -26.98 -48.06
C MET A 1 28.05 -25.92 -47.03
N ILE A 2 27.35 -26.26 -45.95
CA ILE A 2 27.01 -25.28 -44.90
C ILE A 2 28.25 -25.04 -44.03
N THR A 3 28.65 -23.78 -43.85
CA THR A 3 29.88 -23.43 -43.13
C THR A 3 29.64 -22.40 -42.03
N TYR A 4 30.33 -22.61 -40.91
CA TYR A 4 30.37 -21.64 -39.82
C TYR A 4 31.03 -20.35 -40.31
N LYS A 5 30.37 -19.23 -40.10
CA LYS A 5 30.91 -17.89 -40.37
C LYS A 5 31.54 -17.24 -39.14
N LEU A 6 31.37 -17.85 -37.96
CA LEU A 6 31.98 -17.40 -36.70
C LEU A 6 32.66 -18.57 -35.99
N ASN A 7 33.79 -18.29 -35.37
CA ASN A 7 34.54 -19.18 -34.52
C ASN A 7 34.23 -18.96 -33.04
N ILE A 8 34.49 -19.99 -32.22
CA ILE A 8 34.44 -19.85 -30.77
C ILE A 8 35.55 -18.86 -30.37
N GLY A 9 35.21 -17.89 -29.52
CA GLY A 9 36.07 -16.76 -29.15
C GLY A 9 35.83 -15.50 -29.98
N ASP A 10 35.15 -15.57 -31.13
CA ASP A 10 34.86 -14.39 -31.93
C ASP A 10 34.00 -13.39 -31.14
N ARG A 11 34.38 -12.12 -31.18
CA ARG A 11 33.65 -11.01 -30.53
C ARG A 11 32.90 -10.17 -31.55
N LEU A 12 31.59 -10.08 -31.38
CA LEU A 12 30.69 -9.22 -32.14
C LEU A 12 30.38 -7.95 -31.33
N LYS A 13 31.06 -6.84 -31.64
CA LYS A 13 30.89 -5.56 -30.94
C LYS A 13 30.40 -4.44 -31.87
N ASN A 14 29.36 -3.74 -31.44
CA ASN A 14 28.91 -2.45 -31.95
C ASN A 14 28.08 -1.72 -30.87
N ASP A 15 27.52 -0.54 -31.19
CA ASP A 15 26.76 0.26 -30.23
C ASP A 15 25.60 -0.50 -29.58
N THR A 16 24.98 -1.41 -30.32
CA THR A 16 23.80 -2.17 -29.87
C THR A 16 24.15 -3.50 -29.19
N ARG A 17 25.31 -4.11 -29.46
CA ARG A 17 25.67 -5.44 -28.94
C ARG A 17 27.15 -5.61 -28.63
N ASP A 18 27.44 -6.44 -27.64
CA ASP A 18 28.80 -6.90 -27.34
C ASP A 18 28.69 -8.36 -26.91
N LEU A 19 29.01 -9.29 -27.81
CA LEU A 19 28.80 -10.72 -27.65
C LEU A 19 30.10 -11.47 -27.96
N THR A 20 30.44 -12.49 -27.19
CA THR A 20 31.55 -13.42 -27.46
C THR A 20 30.97 -14.81 -27.73
N ILE A 21 31.30 -15.42 -28.87
CA ILE A 21 30.81 -16.76 -29.23
C ILE A 21 31.45 -17.82 -28.34
N THR A 22 30.65 -18.68 -27.72
CA THR A 22 31.12 -19.73 -26.81
C THR A 22 30.91 -21.13 -27.34
N ASN A 23 29.89 -21.35 -28.19
CA ASN A 23 29.60 -22.66 -28.75
C ASN A 23 28.91 -22.53 -30.12
N ARG A 24 28.95 -23.61 -30.91
CA ARG A 24 28.31 -23.67 -32.23
C ARG A 24 27.87 -25.09 -32.57
N LYS A 25 26.75 -25.23 -33.28
CA LYS A 25 26.26 -26.54 -33.77
C LYS A 25 25.54 -26.40 -35.11
N ILE A 26 25.48 -27.49 -35.86
CA ILE A 26 24.63 -27.63 -37.04
C ILE A 26 23.45 -28.52 -36.64
N VAL A 27 22.24 -28.10 -36.99
CA VAL A 27 21.02 -28.87 -36.74
C VAL A 27 20.31 -29.08 -38.07
N GLU A 28 19.96 -30.31 -38.40
CA GLU A 28 19.10 -30.62 -39.54
C GLU A 28 17.64 -30.46 -39.14
N LYS A 29 16.90 -29.67 -39.91
CA LYS A 29 15.48 -29.42 -39.68
C LYS A 29 14.66 -29.78 -40.91
N ILE A 30 13.50 -30.35 -40.66
CA ILE A 30 12.49 -30.67 -41.67
C ILE A 30 11.50 -29.50 -41.73
N TYR A 31 11.30 -28.94 -42.92
CA TYR A 31 10.37 -27.84 -43.15
C TYR A 31 9.24 -28.30 -44.06
N GLY A 32 8.00 -27.97 -43.68
CA GLY A 32 6.84 -28.13 -44.55
C GLY A 32 6.69 -26.96 -45.51
N LYS A 33 6.35 -27.24 -46.77
CA LYS A 33 5.88 -26.26 -47.75
C LYS A 33 4.34 -26.19 -47.72
N LYS A 34 3.78 -25.06 -48.20
CA LYS A 34 2.32 -24.84 -48.29
C LYS A 34 1.57 -25.92 -49.10
N ASN A 35 2.26 -26.65 -49.97
CA ASN A 35 1.72 -27.74 -50.79
C ASN A 35 1.94 -29.13 -50.17
N GLY A 36 2.23 -29.22 -48.85
CA GLY A 36 2.44 -30.48 -48.14
C GLY A 36 3.80 -31.14 -48.34
N LYS A 37 4.63 -30.66 -49.28
CA LYS A 37 5.97 -31.21 -49.50
C LYS A 37 6.93 -30.83 -48.38
N GLN A 38 7.68 -31.80 -47.87
CA GLN A 38 8.73 -31.55 -46.88
C GLN A 38 10.10 -31.41 -47.53
N TYR A 39 11.00 -30.64 -46.92
CA TYR A 39 12.41 -30.58 -47.30
C TYR A 39 13.31 -30.43 -46.08
N ASN A 40 14.50 -31.00 -46.16
CA ASN A 40 15.51 -30.91 -45.12
C ASN A 40 16.41 -29.70 -45.37
N LYS A 41 16.76 -29.01 -44.29
CA LYS A 41 17.71 -27.91 -44.33
C LYS A 41 18.55 -27.92 -43.06
N SER A 42 19.86 -27.94 -43.23
CA SER A 42 20.81 -27.75 -42.15
C SER A 42 20.85 -26.26 -41.76
N GLU A 43 20.87 -25.98 -40.47
CA GLU A 43 20.96 -24.63 -39.92
C GLU A 43 22.08 -24.55 -38.90
N ILE A 44 22.85 -23.46 -38.92
CA ILE A 44 23.91 -23.20 -37.96
C ILE A 44 23.38 -22.35 -36.80
N TYR A 45 23.68 -22.79 -35.59
CA TYR A 45 23.34 -22.10 -34.35
C TYR A 45 24.58 -21.80 -33.52
N TYR A 46 24.50 -20.71 -32.75
CA TYR A 46 25.56 -20.27 -31.83
C TYR A 46 25.02 -20.08 -30.41
N GLN A 47 25.89 -20.30 -29.43
CA GLN A 47 25.78 -19.74 -28.08
C GLN A 47 26.80 -18.62 -27.91
N PHE A 48 26.51 -17.71 -26.99
CA PHE A 48 27.38 -16.58 -26.69
C PHE A 48 27.28 -16.16 -25.22
N ILE A 49 28.29 -15.43 -24.77
CA ILE A 49 28.22 -14.58 -23.58
C ILE A 49 28.01 -13.13 -24.03
N CYS A 50 27.06 -12.44 -23.40
CA CYS A 50 26.85 -11.02 -23.59
C CYS A 50 27.71 -10.22 -22.61
N ASN A 51 28.72 -9.54 -23.14
CA ASN A 51 29.65 -8.74 -22.34
C ASN A 51 29.00 -7.47 -21.73
N LYS A 52 27.75 -7.15 -22.08
CA LYS A 52 26.98 -6.02 -21.50
C LYS A 52 26.19 -6.39 -20.24
N CYS A 53 25.57 -7.58 -20.21
CA CYS A 53 24.65 -7.98 -19.14
C CYS A 53 25.04 -9.29 -18.45
N GLY A 54 26.09 -9.96 -18.91
CA GLY A 54 26.56 -11.23 -18.35
C GLY A 54 25.80 -12.48 -18.83
N TYR A 55 24.70 -12.34 -19.59
CA TYR A 55 23.94 -13.50 -20.07
C TYR A 55 24.79 -14.42 -20.94
N ASP A 56 24.88 -15.70 -20.57
CA ASP A 56 25.79 -16.73 -21.09
C ASP A 56 25.10 -17.78 -21.95
N SER A 57 23.87 -17.50 -22.41
CA SER A 57 23.03 -18.47 -23.14
C SER A 57 22.58 -19.69 -22.32
N SER A 58 22.64 -19.60 -20.99
CA SER A 58 22.09 -20.59 -20.04
C SER A 58 20.57 -20.44 -19.89
N GLU A 59 20.05 -20.76 -18.71
CA GLU A 59 18.61 -20.85 -18.43
C GLU A 59 17.89 -19.51 -18.62
N TYR A 60 16.73 -19.58 -19.30
CA TYR A 60 15.88 -18.42 -19.52
C TYR A 60 14.41 -18.81 -19.62
N TYR A 61 13.54 -17.80 -19.52
CA TYR A 61 12.10 -17.94 -19.68
C TYR A 61 11.59 -17.24 -20.93
N ILE A 62 10.67 -17.91 -21.64
CA ILE A 62 9.78 -17.27 -22.62
C ILE A 62 8.36 -17.52 -22.17
N SER A 63 7.61 -16.43 -21.95
CA SER A 63 6.19 -16.51 -21.56
C SER A 63 5.93 -17.36 -20.30
N GLY A 64 6.91 -17.46 -19.39
CA GLY A 64 6.81 -18.28 -18.17
C GLY A 64 7.32 -19.71 -18.30
N VAL A 65 7.70 -20.15 -19.50
CA VAL A 65 8.25 -21.49 -19.77
C VAL A 65 9.77 -21.44 -19.67
N LEU A 66 10.36 -22.35 -18.89
CA LEU A 66 11.81 -22.50 -18.71
C LEU A 66 12.45 -23.21 -19.90
N TYR A 67 13.58 -22.69 -20.36
CA TYR A 67 14.46 -23.29 -21.35
C TYR A 67 15.87 -23.34 -20.78
N LYS A 68 16.58 -24.45 -20.99
CA LYS A 68 17.91 -24.67 -20.39
C LYS A 68 19.06 -24.04 -21.16
N GLU A 69 18.89 -23.85 -22.47
CA GLU A 69 19.94 -23.37 -23.35
C GLU A 69 19.37 -22.48 -24.44
N TYR A 70 20.01 -21.35 -24.69
CA TYR A 70 19.64 -20.45 -25.78
C TYR A 70 20.55 -20.62 -26.99
N TRP A 71 19.96 -20.86 -28.15
CA TRP A 71 20.67 -21.03 -29.41
C TRP A 71 20.16 -20.01 -30.43
N ILE A 72 21.05 -19.22 -31.02
CA ILE A 72 20.70 -18.22 -32.03
C ILE A 72 21.18 -18.64 -33.43
N LEU A 73 20.30 -18.50 -34.43
CA LEU A 73 20.62 -18.82 -35.82
C LEU A 73 21.73 -17.89 -36.36
N GLN A 74 22.67 -18.44 -37.14
CA GLN A 74 23.74 -17.71 -37.82
C GLN A 74 23.26 -16.46 -38.56
N GLY A 75 22.18 -16.59 -39.33
CA GLY A 75 21.60 -15.46 -40.07
C GLY A 75 21.06 -14.35 -39.16
N GLY A 76 20.65 -14.68 -37.93
CA GLY A 76 20.23 -13.70 -36.93
C GLY A 76 21.38 -12.83 -36.44
N LEU A 77 22.53 -13.44 -36.12
CA LEU A 77 23.72 -12.71 -35.69
C LEU A 77 24.37 -11.92 -36.84
N ILE A 78 24.50 -12.53 -38.01
CA ILE A 78 25.32 -11.95 -39.09
C ILE A 78 24.48 -11.05 -39.99
N ASN A 79 23.37 -11.55 -40.53
CA ASN A 79 22.60 -10.84 -41.55
C ASN A 79 21.64 -9.82 -40.93
N LYS A 80 21.04 -10.15 -39.77
CA LYS A 80 20.06 -9.29 -39.08
C LYS A 80 20.66 -8.45 -37.96
N GLY A 81 21.92 -8.69 -37.60
CA GLY A 81 22.59 -7.92 -36.55
C GLY A 81 21.97 -8.06 -35.17
N TYR A 82 21.24 -9.16 -34.87
CA TYR A 82 20.59 -9.33 -33.57
C TYR A 82 21.58 -9.22 -32.43
N GLY A 83 21.20 -8.45 -31.40
CA GLY A 83 21.90 -8.36 -30.13
C GLY A 83 21.41 -9.38 -29.10
N CYS A 84 21.86 -9.20 -27.86
CA CYS A 84 21.46 -10.05 -26.74
C CYS A 84 19.93 -10.03 -26.54
N PRO A 85 19.24 -11.18 -26.54
CA PRO A 85 17.80 -11.23 -26.31
C PRO A 85 17.40 -10.81 -24.88
N CYS A 86 18.35 -10.79 -23.94
CA CYS A 86 18.11 -10.47 -22.52
C CYS A 86 18.19 -8.97 -22.23
N CYS A 87 19.11 -8.21 -22.85
CA CYS A 87 19.38 -6.80 -22.50
C CYS A 87 19.21 -5.80 -23.67
N ASN A 88 18.73 -6.26 -24.82
CA ASN A 88 18.37 -5.35 -25.91
C ASN A 88 17.08 -4.58 -25.57
N LYS A 89 16.90 -3.36 -26.09
CA LYS A 89 15.75 -2.47 -25.78
C LYS A 89 14.40 -3.19 -25.75
N SER A 90 14.19 -4.08 -26.72
CA SER A 90 13.06 -5.02 -26.74
C SER A 90 13.52 -6.40 -26.30
N HIS A 91 13.57 -6.61 -24.98
CA HIS A 91 13.94 -7.90 -24.38
C HIS A 91 12.97 -9.00 -24.87
N ARG A 92 13.51 -10.13 -25.33
CA ARG A 92 12.75 -11.27 -25.87
C ARG A 92 12.67 -12.45 -24.90
N ILE A 93 13.60 -12.50 -23.95
CA ILE A 93 13.68 -13.54 -22.92
C ILE A 93 13.75 -12.88 -21.54
N THR A 94 13.38 -13.65 -20.52
CA THR A 94 13.62 -13.29 -19.12
C THR A 94 14.69 -14.19 -18.52
N VAL A 95 15.67 -13.62 -17.83
CA VAL A 95 16.70 -14.33 -17.07
C VAL A 95 16.59 -13.87 -15.63
N SER A 96 16.36 -14.81 -14.70
CA SER A 96 15.89 -14.49 -13.35
C SER A 96 16.80 -13.52 -12.60
N HIS A 97 18.12 -13.62 -12.74
CA HIS A 97 19.09 -12.78 -12.04
C HIS A 97 19.54 -11.53 -12.84
N ILE A 98 19.03 -11.32 -14.07
CA ILE A 98 19.49 -10.21 -14.95
C ILE A 98 18.39 -9.18 -15.19
N ASN A 99 17.23 -9.60 -15.67
CA ASN A 99 16.19 -8.67 -16.15
C ASN A 99 14.76 -9.00 -15.67
N SER A 100 14.61 -9.99 -14.80
CA SER A 100 13.30 -10.36 -14.24
C SER A 100 12.82 -9.37 -13.16
N ILE A 101 11.57 -9.50 -12.75
CA ILE A 101 10.99 -8.74 -11.63
C ILE A 101 11.81 -8.91 -10.34
N VAL A 102 12.37 -10.10 -10.09
CA VAL A 102 13.13 -10.38 -8.86
C VAL A 102 14.59 -9.89 -8.93
N SER A 103 15.07 -9.48 -10.10
CA SER A 103 16.47 -9.06 -10.29
C SER A 103 16.77 -7.63 -9.84
N SER A 104 15.74 -6.85 -9.47
CA SER A 104 15.89 -5.42 -9.15
C SER A 104 15.06 -5.03 -7.93
N LYS A 105 15.70 -4.31 -7.00
CA LYS A 105 15.03 -3.70 -5.83
C LYS A 105 13.88 -2.76 -6.23
N LYS A 106 13.93 -2.16 -7.43
CA LYS A 106 12.88 -1.27 -7.92
C LYS A 106 11.59 -2.00 -8.30
N THR A 107 11.66 -3.32 -8.51
CA THR A 107 10.53 -4.14 -8.97
C THR A 107 10.17 -5.25 -7.97
N GLU A 108 10.99 -5.47 -6.94
CA GLU A 108 10.77 -6.47 -5.90
C GLU A 108 9.42 -6.32 -5.19
N TRP A 109 8.93 -5.08 -5.02
CA TRP A 109 7.62 -4.78 -4.46
C TRP A 109 6.45 -5.41 -5.23
N MET A 110 6.64 -5.81 -6.50
CA MET A 110 5.62 -6.46 -7.31
C MET A 110 5.43 -7.93 -6.94
N ILE A 111 6.43 -8.59 -6.33
CA ILE A 111 6.43 -10.04 -6.05
C ILE A 111 5.20 -10.49 -5.26
N PRO A 112 4.77 -9.81 -4.18
CA PRO A 112 3.62 -10.23 -3.40
C PRO A 112 2.28 -10.22 -4.15
N TYR A 113 2.21 -9.60 -5.34
CA TYR A 113 1.02 -9.60 -6.17
C TYR A 113 0.89 -10.87 -7.04
N PHE A 114 1.96 -11.64 -7.21
CA PHE A 114 1.94 -12.91 -7.94
C PHE A 114 1.47 -14.04 -7.03
N GLN A 115 0.55 -14.88 -7.53
CA GLN A 115 -0.01 -15.99 -6.73
C GLN A 115 1.07 -17.01 -6.37
N GLY A 116 2.00 -17.30 -7.28
CA GLY A 116 3.17 -18.14 -7.02
C GLY A 116 4.36 -17.39 -6.41
N GLY A 117 4.16 -16.16 -5.94
CA GLY A 117 5.18 -15.34 -5.30
C GLY A 117 6.47 -15.22 -6.10
N TYR A 118 7.60 -15.41 -5.42
CA TYR A 118 8.94 -15.32 -6.02
C TYR A 118 9.12 -16.24 -7.23
N ASP A 119 8.68 -17.49 -7.10
CA ASP A 119 8.86 -18.51 -8.14
C ASP A 119 8.08 -18.23 -9.41
N GLU A 120 6.96 -17.52 -9.32
CA GLU A 120 6.25 -17.02 -10.49
C GLU A 120 6.86 -15.73 -11.02
N ALA A 121 7.14 -14.75 -10.15
CA ALA A 121 7.63 -13.44 -10.54
C ALA A 121 8.99 -13.51 -11.27
N LYS A 122 9.88 -14.43 -10.88
CA LYS A 122 11.21 -14.61 -11.49
C LYS A 122 11.19 -14.99 -12.98
N LYS A 123 10.02 -15.39 -13.48
CA LYS A 123 9.80 -15.86 -14.86
C LYS A 123 9.45 -14.73 -15.84
N TYR A 124 9.22 -13.53 -15.34
CA TYR A 124 8.75 -12.39 -16.14
C TYR A 124 9.59 -11.13 -15.88
N THR A 125 9.66 -10.26 -16.88
CA THR A 125 10.16 -8.89 -16.74
C THR A 125 9.02 -7.96 -16.29
N ALA A 126 9.36 -6.85 -15.62
CA ALA A 126 8.36 -5.89 -15.15
C ALA A 126 7.56 -5.22 -16.28
N ASN A 127 8.11 -5.16 -17.50
CA ASN A 127 7.45 -4.58 -18.68
C ASN A 127 6.75 -5.64 -19.56
N SER A 128 6.45 -6.81 -19.01
CA SER A 128 5.82 -7.89 -19.77
C SER A 128 4.34 -7.59 -20.06
N ASN A 129 3.92 -7.76 -21.32
CA ASN A 129 2.50 -7.66 -21.69
C ASN A 129 1.71 -8.94 -21.36
N LYS A 130 2.25 -9.86 -20.55
CA LYS A 130 1.51 -11.05 -20.13
C LYS A 130 0.43 -10.66 -19.13
N MET A 131 -0.75 -11.26 -19.29
CA MET A 131 -1.88 -11.04 -18.40
C MET A 131 -1.92 -12.12 -17.33
N LYS A 132 -2.23 -11.73 -16.09
CA LYS A 132 -2.30 -12.60 -14.92
C LYS A 132 -3.45 -12.22 -14.01
N TYR A 133 -3.99 -13.20 -13.30
CA TYR A 133 -4.85 -12.96 -12.15
C TYR A 133 -3.96 -12.64 -10.95
N PHE A 134 -3.83 -11.37 -10.58
CA PHE A 134 -3.02 -10.99 -9.42
C PHE A 134 -3.78 -11.20 -8.11
N ILE A 135 -3.03 -11.46 -7.05
CA ILE A 135 -3.52 -11.49 -5.68
C ILE A 135 -3.23 -10.16 -5.00
N CYS A 136 -4.17 -9.65 -4.20
CA CYS A 136 -3.90 -8.51 -3.34
C CYS A 136 -3.15 -8.98 -2.09
N PRO A 137 -1.93 -8.50 -1.80
CA PRO A 137 -1.16 -8.94 -0.63
C PRO A 137 -1.77 -8.48 0.69
N HIS A 138 -2.68 -7.50 0.68
CA HIS A 138 -3.28 -6.97 1.89
C HIS A 138 -4.51 -7.74 2.36
N CYS A 139 -5.37 -8.17 1.42
CA CYS A 139 -6.63 -8.87 1.73
C CYS A 139 -6.72 -10.28 1.14
N GLY A 140 -5.72 -10.75 0.39
CA GLY A 140 -5.69 -12.09 -0.20
C GLY A 140 -6.63 -12.31 -1.38
N ARG A 141 -7.47 -11.33 -1.76
CA ARG A 141 -8.40 -11.48 -2.89
C ARG A 141 -7.64 -11.58 -4.21
N ILE A 142 -8.00 -12.58 -5.01
CA ILE A 142 -7.54 -12.74 -6.40
C ILE A 142 -8.44 -11.89 -7.30
N LYS A 143 -7.86 -11.26 -8.32
CA LYS A 143 -8.62 -10.52 -9.31
C LYS A 143 -9.55 -11.43 -10.09
N ASP A 144 -10.75 -10.93 -10.37
CA ASP A 144 -11.78 -11.54 -11.22
C ASP A 144 -11.43 -11.47 -12.71
N LYS A 145 -10.58 -10.52 -13.09
CA LYS A 145 -10.04 -10.36 -14.45
C LYS A 145 -8.52 -10.39 -14.48
N GLN A 146 -7.99 -10.79 -15.62
CA GLN A 146 -6.55 -10.71 -15.84
C GLN A 146 -6.12 -9.27 -16.06
N ILE A 147 -4.94 -8.92 -15.55
CA ILE A 147 -4.31 -7.62 -15.70
C ILE A 147 -2.89 -7.84 -16.25
N HIS A 148 -2.40 -6.93 -17.09
CA HIS A 148 -1.04 -7.01 -17.60
C HIS A 148 0.02 -6.79 -16.50
N ILE A 149 1.16 -7.47 -16.58
CA ILE A 149 2.27 -7.27 -15.63
C ILE A 149 2.82 -5.84 -15.70
N ASP A 150 2.96 -5.28 -16.91
CA ASP A 150 3.46 -3.91 -17.11
C ASP A 150 2.55 -2.84 -16.49
N PHE A 151 1.26 -3.11 -16.32
CA PHE A 151 0.34 -2.21 -15.61
C PHE A 151 0.81 -1.96 -14.17
N LEU A 152 1.21 -3.01 -13.45
CA LEU A 152 1.73 -2.87 -12.08
C LEU A 152 2.98 -1.97 -12.06
N ALA A 153 3.93 -2.23 -12.96
CA ALA A 153 5.17 -1.47 -13.05
C ALA A 153 4.93 0.02 -13.36
N LYS A 154 3.94 0.34 -14.21
CA LYS A 154 3.59 1.71 -14.61
C LYS A 154 2.81 2.47 -13.55
N THR A 155 1.86 1.79 -12.88
CA THR A 155 0.95 2.45 -11.93
C THR A 155 1.47 2.45 -10.50
N GLY A 156 2.33 1.50 -10.13
CA GLY A 156 2.86 1.35 -8.78
C GLY A 156 1.89 0.71 -7.78
N TYR A 157 0.70 0.26 -8.21
CA TYR A 157 -0.27 -0.40 -7.34
C TYR A 157 -1.18 -1.37 -8.09
N LEU A 158 -1.84 -2.27 -7.33
CA LEU A 158 -2.96 -3.06 -7.82
C LEU A 158 -4.26 -2.47 -7.26
N PRO A 159 -5.20 -1.99 -8.11
CA PRO A 159 -6.50 -1.52 -7.63
C PRO A 159 -7.17 -2.61 -6.81
N CYS A 160 -7.62 -2.33 -5.59
CA CYS A 160 -8.27 -3.32 -4.73
C CYS A 160 -9.26 -2.63 -3.81
N ILE A 161 -10.33 -3.34 -3.46
CA ILE A 161 -11.35 -2.83 -2.55
C ILE A 161 -10.79 -2.57 -1.13
N CYS A 162 -9.79 -3.32 -0.68
CA CYS A 162 -9.13 -3.00 0.59
C CYS A 162 -8.17 -1.80 0.49
N GLY A 163 -8.00 -1.18 -0.69
CA GLY A 163 -7.06 -0.09 -0.94
C GLY A 163 -7.42 1.19 -0.19
N ASP A 164 -6.44 2.00 0.19
CA ASP A 164 -6.64 3.18 1.05
C ASP A 164 -7.35 4.36 0.36
N GLY A 165 -7.53 4.30 -0.97
CA GLY A 165 -8.32 5.27 -1.72
C GLY A 165 -9.85 5.10 -1.60
N ILE A 166 -10.32 4.06 -0.90
CA ILE A 166 -11.75 3.81 -0.66
C ILE A 166 -12.06 4.11 0.80
N SER A 167 -13.17 4.83 1.04
CA SER A 167 -13.58 5.25 2.37
C SER A 167 -13.83 4.04 3.29
N TYR A 168 -13.60 4.24 4.59
CA TYR A 168 -13.87 3.22 5.60
C TYR A 168 -15.33 2.73 5.54
N PRO A 169 -16.37 3.60 5.48
CA PRO A 169 -17.75 3.16 5.31
C PRO A 169 -17.97 2.30 4.06
N ASN A 170 -17.38 2.64 2.91
CA ASN A 170 -17.60 1.89 1.67
C ASN A 170 -16.90 0.53 1.64
N LYS A 171 -15.79 0.38 2.38
CA LYS A 171 -15.18 -0.93 2.61
C LYS A 171 -16.01 -1.76 3.59
N TYR A 172 -16.53 -1.12 4.64
CA TYR A 172 -17.37 -1.76 5.66
C TYR A 172 -18.65 -2.32 5.04
N GLY A 173 -19.38 -1.49 4.30
CA GLY A 173 -20.58 -1.89 3.57
C GLY A 173 -20.29 -2.99 2.55
N PHE A 174 -19.16 -2.95 1.86
CA PHE A 174 -18.78 -4.03 0.97
C PHE A 174 -18.57 -5.37 1.70
N GLU A 175 -17.82 -5.40 2.80
CA GLU A 175 -17.64 -6.64 3.56
C GLU A 175 -18.98 -7.19 4.08
N LEU A 176 -19.84 -6.28 4.56
CA LEU A 176 -21.17 -6.60 5.04
C LEU A 176 -22.04 -7.23 3.94
N PHE A 177 -22.25 -6.55 2.82
CA PHE A 177 -23.16 -7.03 1.78
C PHE A 177 -22.56 -8.18 0.96
N ASN A 178 -21.30 -8.07 0.53
CA ASN A 178 -20.69 -9.00 -0.40
C ASN A 178 -20.30 -10.34 0.26
N ASN A 179 -20.01 -10.34 1.56
CA ASN A 179 -19.52 -11.55 2.24
C ASN A 179 -20.45 -11.98 3.37
N GLN A 180 -20.81 -11.10 4.30
CA GLN A 180 -21.63 -11.46 5.47
C GLN A 180 -23.10 -11.75 5.11
N LEU A 181 -23.66 -11.01 4.14
CA LEU A 181 -25.08 -11.08 3.75
C LEU A 181 -25.30 -11.67 2.35
N LYS A 182 -24.25 -12.20 1.72
CA LYS A 182 -24.27 -12.67 0.32
C LYS A 182 -25.40 -13.65 0.01
N ASP A 183 -25.76 -14.51 0.97
CA ASP A 183 -26.75 -15.56 0.79
C ASP A 183 -28.19 -15.03 0.96
N GLN A 184 -28.36 -13.78 1.40
CA GLN A 184 -29.65 -13.14 1.62
C GLN A 184 -30.05 -12.17 0.49
N ILE A 185 -29.12 -11.83 -0.41
CA ILE A 185 -29.27 -10.82 -1.45
C ILE A 185 -28.83 -11.36 -2.81
N GLN A 186 -29.27 -10.69 -3.88
CA GLN A 186 -28.91 -10.99 -5.26
C GLN A 186 -28.39 -9.72 -5.95
N ASN A 187 -27.67 -9.90 -7.06
CA ASN A 187 -27.24 -8.79 -7.94
C ASN A 187 -26.55 -7.64 -7.19
N PHE A 188 -25.69 -7.95 -6.21
CA PHE A 188 -24.97 -6.93 -5.44
C PHE A 188 -23.98 -6.17 -6.34
N ILE A 189 -24.11 -4.84 -6.37
CA ILE A 189 -23.24 -3.95 -7.15
C ILE A 189 -22.77 -2.81 -6.24
N ARG A 190 -21.48 -2.49 -6.31
CA ARG A 190 -20.91 -1.28 -5.69
C ARG A 190 -20.89 -0.14 -6.69
N GLU A 191 -20.86 1.09 -6.19
CA GLU A 191 -20.72 2.30 -7.03
C GLU A 191 -21.75 2.25 -8.17
N TYR A 192 -22.98 1.88 -7.82
CA TYR A 192 -24.05 1.58 -8.76
C TYR A 192 -24.41 2.84 -9.55
N SER A 193 -24.15 2.79 -10.86
CA SER A 193 -24.34 3.92 -11.77
C SER A 193 -25.07 3.45 -13.03
N PRO A 194 -26.35 3.05 -12.91
CA PRO A 194 -27.15 2.66 -14.07
C PRO A 194 -27.42 3.86 -14.98
N ASP A 195 -27.73 3.61 -16.25
CA ASP A 195 -27.94 4.67 -17.25
C ASP A 195 -28.96 5.74 -16.81
N TRP A 196 -30.02 5.33 -16.11
CA TRP A 196 -31.05 6.24 -15.60
C TRP A 196 -30.53 7.18 -14.49
N ALA A 197 -29.44 6.85 -13.81
CA ALA A 197 -28.80 7.69 -12.80
C ALA A 197 -27.92 8.80 -13.44
N LYS A 198 -27.68 8.73 -14.76
CA LYS A 198 -26.92 9.72 -15.54
C LYS A 198 -25.51 9.93 -14.97
N ARG A 199 -25.29 11.07 -14.30
CA ARG A 199 -23.99 11.46 -13.69
C ARG A 199 -23.85 11.04 -12.24
N TYR A 200 -24.91 10.52 -11.63
CA TYR A 200 -24.94 10.14 -10.23
C TYR A 200 -24.61 8.66 -10.07
N SER A 201 -23.93 8.34 -8.98
CA SER A 201 -23.70 6.99 -8.52
C SER A 201 -24.21 6.86 -7.08
N TYR A 202 -24.53 5.62 -6.73
CA TYR A 202 -24.92 5.22 -5.38
C TYR A 202 -23.88 4.26 -4.81
N ASP A 203 -23.67 4.26 -3.49
CA ASP A 203 -22.63 3.40 -2.90
C ASP A 203 -22.87 1.91 -3.15
N PHE A 204 -24.12 1.44 -2.95
CA PHE A 204 -24.48 0.03 -3.07
C PHE A 204 -25.87 -0.19 -3.68
N TYR A 205 -26.00 -1.28 -4.43
CA TYR A 205 -27.24 -1.82 -4.94
C TYR A 205 -27.33 -3.32 -4.64
N PHE A 206 -28.51 -3.81 -4.34
CA PHE A 206 -28.82 -5.24 -4.30
C PHE A 206 -30.30 -5.49 -4.53
N GLU A 207 -30.63 -6.74 -4.82
CA GLU A 207 -31.99 -7.23 -4.94
C GLU A 207 -32.31 -8.23 -3.83
N LYS A 208 -33.54 -8.19 -3.35
CA LYS A 208 -34.07 -9.19 -2.42
C LYS A 208 -35.55 -9.40 -2.70
N ASP A 209 -35.96 -10.67 -2.83
CA ASP A 209 -37.36 -11.06 -3.02
C ASP A 209 -38.05 -10.29 -4.15
N GLY A 210 -37.34 -10.10 -5.28
CA GLY A 210 -37.82 -9.37 -6.45
C GLY A 210 -37.89 -7.85 -6.31
N LYS A 211 -37.44 -7.28 -5.17
CA LYS A 211 -37.37 -5.83 -4.93
C LYS A 211 -35.94 -5.33 -5.06
N LYS A 212 -35.82 -4.09 -5.55
CA LYS A 212 -34.55 -3.39 -5.76
C LYS A 212 -34.27 -2.44 -4.61
N TYR A 213 -33.06 -2.51 -4.07
CA TYR A 213 -32.62 -1.67 -2.97
C TYR A 213 -31.34 -0.94 -3.33
N ILE A 214 -31.28 0.32 -2.95
CA ILE A 214 -30.07 1.12 -3.00
C ILE A 214 -29.73 1.53 -1.58
N CYS A 215 -28.46 1.40 -1.20
CA CYS A 215 -27.97 1.80 0.11
C CYS A 215 -26.84 2.83 -0.04
N GLU A 216 -26.98 3.97 0.61
CA GLU A 216 -25.97 5.04 0.68
C GLU A 216 -25.37 5.09 2.08
N PHE A 217 -24.05 5.14 2.16
CA PHE A 217 -23.29 5.23 3.40
C PHE A 217 -22.79 6.67 3.55
N ASP A 218 -23.67 7.51 4.07
CA ASP A 218 -23.47 8.95 4.07
C ASP A 218 -22.57 9.39 5.24
N GLY A 219 -21.36 9.85 4.91
CA GLY A 219 -20.34 10.29 5.88
C GLY A 219 -20.57 11.67 6.48
N GLY A 220 -21.79 12.23 6.45
CA GLY A 220 -22.12 13.57 6.93
C GLY A 220 -21.60 14.74 6.06
N LEU A 221 -20.58 14.50 5.23
CA LEU A 221 -20.12 15.39 4.14
C LEU A 221 -21.12 15.36 2.98
N GLY A 222 -22.27 15.98 3.21
CA GLY A 222 -23.29 16.21 2.18
C GLY A 222 -24.66 16.58 2.72
N HIS A 223 -24.94 16.30 3.98
CA HIS A 223 -26.22 16.68 4.59
C HIS A 223 -26.16 18.03 5.30
N GLY A 224 -25.48 19.01 4.69
CA GLY A 224 -25.43 20.38 5.21
C GLY A 224 -24.80 20.56 6.60
N GLY A 225 -24.01 19.61 7.07
CA GLY A 225 -23.30 19.69 8.35
C GLY A 225 -21.97 20.42 8.25
N TYR A 226 -21.19 20.16 7.20
CA TYR A 226 -19.88 20.79 6.98
C TYR A 226 -19.51 20.78 5.49
N ILE A 227 -19.21 21.95 4.94
CA ILE A 227 -18.62 22.11 3.61
C ILE A 227 -17.11 22.23 3.83
N HIS A 228 -16.30 21.43 3.13
CA HIS A 228 -14.85 21.65 3.15
C HIS A 228 -14.55 23.09 2.70
N THR A 229 -13.60 23.77 3.35
CA THR A 229 -13.27 25.19 3.10
C THR A 229 -12.96 25.51 1.63
N ASN A 230 -12.61 24.52 0.82
CA ASN A 230 -12.32 24.64 -0.62
C ASN A 230 -13.36 23.95 -1.53
N SER A 231 -14.51 23.53 -1.00
CA SER A 231 -15.57 22.94 -1.80
C SER A 231 -16.23 24.02 -2.66
N LYS A 232 -16.48 23.68 -3.93
CA LYS A 232 -17.26 24.52 -4.85
C LYS A 232 -18.77 24.30 -4.73
N ILE A 233 -19.18 23.32 -3.92
CA ILE A 233 -20.58 22.89 -3.77
C ILE A 233 -21.15 23.47 -2.48
N THR A 234 -22.33 24.09 -2.57
CA THR A 234 -23.07 24.66 -1.45
C THR A 234 -23.87 23.61 -0.68
N LYS A 235 -24.38 23.98 0.50
CA LYS A 235 -25.23 23.12 1.31
C LYS A 235 -26.55 22.84 0.59
N GLU A 236 -27.12 23.87 -0.02
CA GLU A 236 -28.35 23.83 -0.78
C GLU A 236 -28.21 22.92 -2.01
N GLU A 237 -27.10 23.02 -2.73
CA GLU A 237 -26.80 22.14 -3.86
C GLU A 237 -26.70 20.68 -3.45
N THR A 238 -26.15 20.39 -2.26
CA THR A 238 -26.03 19.00 -1.83
C THR A 238 -27.37 18.40 -1.41
N ILE A 239 -28.23 19.19 -0.74
CA ILE A 239 -29.61 18.80 -0.45
C ILE A 239 -30.38 18.54 -1.74
N GLU A 240 -30.17 19.36 -2.77
CA GLU A 240 -30.84 19.18 -4.05
C GLU A 240 -30.34 17.94 -4.80
N ILE A 241 -29.04 17.64 -4.74
CA ILE A 241 -28.48 16.38 -5.27
C ILE A 241 -29.14 15.17 -4.60
N ASP A 242 -29.30 15.20 -3.28
CA ASP A 242 -29.96 14.11 -2.54
C ASP A 242 -31.41 13.93 -3.01
N ARG A 243 -32.17 15.02 -3.16
CA ARG A 243 -33.56 14.96 -3.68
C ARG A 243 -33.63 14.40 -5.09
N ILE A 244 -32.70 14.78 -5.96
CA ILE A 244 -32.63 14.25 -7.33
C ILE A 244 -32.38 12.75 -7.29
N LYS A 245 -31.42 12.29 -6.48
CA LYS A 245 -31.11 10.86 -6.29
C LYS A 245 -32.31 10.09 -5.76
N ASP A 246 -33.04 10.64 -4.78
CA ASP A 246 -34.26 10.04 -4.23
C ASP A 246 -35.32 9.82 -5.31
N ASN A 247 -35.59 10.87 -6.08
CA ASN A 247 -36.59 10.82 -7.14
C ASN A 247 -36.18 9.84 -8.25
N LEU A 248 -34.91 9.83 -8.64
CA LEU A 248 -34.40 8.91 -9.66
C LEU A 248 -34.52 7.45 -9.20
N ALA A 249 -34.13 7.13 -7.97
CA ALA A 249 -34.28 5.78 -7.41
C ALA A 249 -35.75 5.35 -7.37
N LYS A 250 -36.62 6.20 -6.81
CA LYS A 250 -38.06 5.94 -6.71
C LYS A 250 -38.72 5.73 -8.07
N ASN A 251 -38.44 6.59 -9.04
CA ASN A 251 -39.03 6.50 -10.38
C ASN A 251 -38.57 5.25 -11.15
N ASN A 252 -37.46 4.62 -10.74
CA ASN A 252 -36.96 3.37 -11.33
C ASN A 252 -37.24 2.15 -10.45
N GLY A 253 -38.16 2.26 -9.49
CA GLY A 253 -38.64 1.15 -8.66
C GLY A 253 -37.61 0.62 -7.67
N ALA A 254 -36.62 1.44 -7.28
CA ALA A 254 -35.63 1.11 -6.27
C ALA A 254 -35.93 1.85 -4.95
N GLU A 255 -35.95 1.11 -3.85
CA GLU A 255 -36.05 1.69 -2.51
C GLU A 255 -34.68 2.14 -2.02
N LEU A 256 -34.53 3.44 -1.77
CA LEU A 256 -33.29 4.04 -1.30
C LEU A 256 -33.27 4.10 0.24
N ILE A 257 -32.18 3.61 0.83
CA ILE A 257 -31.93 3.57 2.27
C ILE A 257 -30.62 4.30 2.55
N ARG A 258 -30.65 5.28 3.46
CA ARG A 258 -29.45 6.00 3.90
C ARG A 258 -29.01 5.53 5.27
N ILE A 259 -27.72 5.28 5.39
CA ILE A 259 -27.06 4.93 6.63
C ILE A 259 -26.11 6.05 7.00
N ASP A 260 -26.34 6.69 8.14
CA ASP A 260 -25.41 7.68 8.67
C ASP A 260 -24.10 7.00 9.08
N THR A 261 -23.01 7.40 8.42
CA THR A 261 -21.64 6.94 8.67
C THR A 261 -20.68 8.10 8.92
N SER A 262 -21.21 9.24 9.38
CA SER A 262 -20.46 10.46 9.73
C SER A 262 -19.33 10.20 10.73
N VAL A 263 -19.45 9.16 11.54
CA VAL A 263 -18.37 8.63 12.37
C VAL A 263 -17.85 7.34 11.76
N SER A 264 -16.60 7.35 11.29
CA SER A 264 -15.88 6.17 10.78
C SER A 264 -15.49 5.20 11.91
N ASN A 265 -16.48 4.57 12.52
CA ASN A 265 -16.35 3.65 13.64
C ASN A 265 -17.35 2.50 13.51
N SER A 266 -16.90 1.25 13.66
CA SER A 266 -17.75 0.06 13.50
C SER A 266 -18.98 0.05 14.43
N ASP A 267 -18.82 0.42 15.71
CA ASP A 267 -19.91 0.40 16.68
C ASP A 267 -20.99 1.45 16.31
N TYR A 268 -20.57 2.59 15.77
CA TYR A 268 -21.47 3.62 15.25
C TYR A 268 -22.24 3.15 14.01
N ILE A 269 -21.51 2.66 13.00
CA ILE A 269 -22.09 2.24 11.71
C ILE A 269 -23.03 1.04 11.92
N SER A 270 -22.62 0.02 12.66
CA SER A 270 -23.46 -1.16 12.94
C SER A 270 -24.75 -0.78 13.68
N LYS A 271 -24.68 0.10 14.68
CA LYS A 271 -25.87 0.63 15.35
C LYS A 271 -26.82 1.32 14.39
N ASN A 272 -26.31 2.16 13.48
CA ASN A 272 -27.14 2.86 12.50
C ASN A 272 -27.76 1.92 11.47
N ILE A 273 -27.03 0.88 11.04
CA ILE A 273 -27.58 -0.20 10.21
C ILE A 273 -28.75 -0.89 10.91
N LEU A 274 -28.55 -1.31 12.16
CA LEU A 274 -29.57 -2.01 12.95
C LEU A 274 -30.77 -1.12 13.33
N ASN A 275 -30.64 0.20 13.27
CA ASN A 275 -31.76 1.12 13.49
C ASN A 275 -32.40 1.62 12.18
N SER A 276 -31.87 1.20 11.03
CA SER A 276 -32.39 1.58 9.72
C SER A 276 -33.44 0.59 9.21
N LYS A 277 -34.03 0.90 8.06
CA LYS A 277 -34.92 -0.01 7.33
C LYS A 277 -34.26 -1.36 6.98
N LEU A 278 -32.93 -1.42 6.86
CA LEU A 278 -32.22 -2.66 6.54
C LEU A 278 -32.54 -3.78 7.53
N LYS A 279 -32.72 -3.47 8.83
CA LYS A 279 -33.05 -4.48 9.86
C LYS A 279 -34.33 -5.25 9.55
N ASN A 280 -35.27 -4.62 8.85
CA ASN A 280 -36.54 -5.26 8.48
C ASN A 280 -36.44 -6.02 7.15
N ILE A 281 -35.34 -5.84 6.40
CA ILE A 281 -35.12 -6.41 5.08
C ILE A 281 -34.14 -7.58 5.15
N LEU A 282 -33.13 -7.52 6.03
CA LEU A 282 -32.04 -8.48 6.13
C LEU A 282 -31.90 -8.98 7.58
N ASP A 283 -31.49 -10.23 7.73
CA ASP A 283 -31.18 -10.83 9.03
C ASP A 283 -29.71 -10.57 9.40
N PHE A 284 -29.50 -9.78 10.45
CA PHE A 284 -28.17 -9.44 10.97
C PHE A 284 -27.73 -10.34 12.14
N SER A 285 -28.52 -11.34 12.54
CA SER A 285 -28.25 -12.15 13.73
C SER A 285 -26.92 -12.91 13.69
N LYS A 286 -26.46 -13.25 12.47
CA LYS A 286 -25.21 -13.98 12.22
C LYS A 286 -24.08 -13.11 11.67
N VAL A 287 -24.29 -11.80 11.55
CA VAL A 287 -23.29 -10.90 10.97
C VAL A 287 -22.16 -10.66 11.95
N ASP A 288 -20.92 -10.87 11.49
CA ASP A 288 -19.72 -10.47 12.24
C ASP A 288 -19.32 -9.03 11.89
N PHE A 289 -19.84 -8.05 12.63
CA PHE A 289 -19.46 -6.65 12.44
C PHE A 289 -17.98 -6.36 12.73
N LYS A 290 -17.30 -7.23 13.48
CA LYS A 290 -15.85 -7.10 13.73
C LYS A 290 -15.06 -7.45 12.47
N SER A 291 -15.49 -8.43 11.68
CA SER A 291 -14.84 -8.73 10.40
C SER A 291 -14.99 -7.58 9.42
N CYS A 292 -16.16 -6.92 9.39
CA CYS A 292 -16.38 -5.70 8.62
C CYS A 292 -15.40 -4.58 9.02
N ASP A 293 -15.20 -4.38 10.33
CA ASP A 293 -14.24 -3.41 10.86
C ASP A 293 -12.81 -3.72 10.39
N ILE A 294 -12.36 -4.96 10.59
CA ILE A 294 -11.03 -5.45 10.20
C ILE A 294 -10.78 -5.25 8.71
N PHE A 295 -11.78 -5.52 7.87
CA PHE A 295 -11.67 -5.34 6.42
C PHE A 295 -11.62 -3.87 6.01
N ALA A 296 -12.40 -3.00 6.69
CA ALA A 296 -12.50 -1.59 6.39
C ALA A 296 -11.28 -0.76 6.82
N CYS A 297 -10.54 -1.27 7.79
CA CYS A 297 -9.27 -0.69 8.26
C CYS A 297 -8.27 -0.45 7.11
N SER A 298 -7.48 0.63 7.21
CA SER A 298 -6.49 0.96 6.19
C SER A 298 -5.33 -0.02 6.16
N ASN A 299 -4.79 -0.26 4.97
CA ASN A 299 -3.58 -1.08 4.79
C ASN A 299 -2.38 -0.40 5.46
N LEU A 300 -2.36 0.93 5.47
CA LEU A 300 -1.39 1.71 6.23
C LEU A 300 -1.44 1.38 7.73
N MET A 301 -2.62 1.38 8.36
CA MET A 301 -2.76 1.03 9.77
C MET A 301 -2.31 -0.41 10.04
N LYS A 302 -2.69 -1.35 9.15
CA LYS A 302 -2.28 -2.75 9.24
C LYS A 302 -0.76 -2.90 9.23
N SER A 303 -0.11 -2.28 8.25
CA SER A 303 1.36 -2.31 8.09
C SER A 303 2.05 -1.74 9.32
N PHE A 304 1.56 -0.59 9.78
CA PHE A 304 2.07 0.07 10.97
C PHE A 304 1.92 -0.80 12.24
N CYS A 305 0.77 -1.47 12.44
CA CYS A 305 0.56 -2.34 13.61
C CYS A 305 1.50 -3.54 13.61
N PHE A 306 1.73 -4.16 12.44
CA PHE A 306 2.68 -5.26 12.32
C PHE A 306 4.13 -4.82 12.54
N ASP A 307 4.51 -3.66 12.04
CA ASP A 307 5.84 -3.11 12.30
C ASP A 307 6.06 -2.84 13.79
N TYR A 308 5.05 -2.30 14.47
CA TYR A 308 5.10 -2.04 15.91
C TYR A 308 5.21 -3.32 16.75
N GLU A 309 4.50 -4.38 16.35
CA GLU A 309 4.55 -5.68 17.02
C GLU A 309 5.89 -6.39 16.79
N ASN A 310 6.40 -6.38 15.55
CA ASN A 310 7.53 -7.23 15.15
C ASN A 310 8.91 -6.59 15.33
N ASN A 311 9.06 -5.26 15.20
CA ASN A 311 10.39 -4.64 15.06
C ASN A 311 10.95 -4.01 16.34
N GLN A 312 10.31 -4.22 17.50
CA GLN A 312 10.63 -3.54 18.75
C GLN A 312 10.75 -1.99 18.68
N VAL A 313 10.24 -1.36 17.63
CA VAL A 313 10.40 0.08 17.31
C VAL A 313 9.64 1.01 18.26
N TYR A 314 10.16 2.24 18.42
CA TYR A 314 9.50 3.31 19.16
C TYR A 314 8.55 4.10 18.26
N TYR A 315 7.64 4.85 18.88
CA TYR A 315 6.69 5.74 18.20
C TYR A 315 7.37 6.70 17.23
N HIS A 316 8.50 7.28 17.62
CA HIS A 316 9.29 8.20 16.81
C HIS A 316 9.86 7.57 15.53
N ASP A 317 10.19 6.29 15.57
CA ASP A 317 10.68 5.60 14.38
C ASP A 317 9.55 5.38 13.38
N LEU A 318 8.35 5.10 13.91
CA LEU A 318 7.15 4.94 13.10
C LEU A 318 6.63 6.27 12.54
N THR A 319 6.68 7.38 13.29
CA THR A 319 6.33 8.71 12.78
C THR A 319 7.22 9.07 11.59
N LYS A 320 8.53 8.85 11.70
CA LYS A 320 9.49 9.07 10.61
C LYS A 320 9.24 8.17 9.41
N LYS A 321 9.00 6.87 9.64
CA LYS A 321 8.79 5.90 8.57
C LYS A 321 7.53 6.18 7.75
N TYR A 322 6.44 6.55 8.42
CA TYR A 322 5.13 6.68 7.80
C TYR A 322 4.65 8.12 7.57
N GLY A 323 5.38 9.12 8.09
CA GLY A 323 5.00 10.53 7.98
C GLY A 323 3.71 10.87 8.74
N LEU A 324 3.37 10.10 9.79
CA LEU A 324 2.16 10.28 10.59
C LEU A 324 2.45 11.01 11.89
N SER A 325 1.46 11.74 12.40
CA SER A 325 1.54 12.33 13.75
C SER A 325 1.50 11.24 14.82
N GLU A 326 2.09 11.53 15.98
CA GLU A 326 2.02 10.62 17.14
C GLU A 326 0.56 10.32 17.54
N ASP A 327 -0.35 11.29 17.43
CA ASP A 327 -1.76 11.10 17.77
C ASP A 327 -2.46 10.14 16.81
N ALA A 328 -2.19 10.25 15.50
CA ALA A 328 -2.72 9.30 14.52
C ALA A 328 -2.21 7.88 14.80
N ILE A 329 -0.91 7.77 15.10
CA ILE A 329 -0.27 6.51 15.48
C ILE A 329 -0.90 5.92 16.76
N ARG A 330 -1.12 6.74 17.80
CA ARG A 330 -1.77 6.29 19.04
C ARG A 330 -3.17 5.75 18.78
N LYS A 331 -3.95 6.43 17.94
CA LYS A 331 -5.29 5.96 17.52
C LYS A 331 -5.18 4.62 16.79
N TYR A 332 -4.22 4.48 15.88
CA TYR A 332 -3.99 3.25 15.11
C TYR A 332 -3.59 2.06 16.00
N ILE A 333 -2.66 2.21 16.93
CA ILE A 333 -2.31 1.13 17.88
C ILE A 333 -3.50 0.76 18.75
N LYS A 334 -4.20 1.76 19.31
CA LYS A 334 -5.36 1.50 20.17
C LYS A 334 -6.41 0.68 19.42
N HIS A 335 -6.67 1.03 18.17
CA HIS A 335 -7.59 0.29 17.31
C HIS A 335 -7.02 -1.10 16.95
N GLY A 336 -5.75 -1.18 16.52
CA GLY A 336 -5.02 -2.41 16.24
C GLY A 336 -5.08 -3.42 17.38
N ARG A 337 -4.99 -2.97 18.64
CA ARG A 337 -5.21 -3.80 19.84
C ARG A 337 -6.64 -4.32 19.94
N LYS A 338 -7.67 -3.47 19.72
CA LYS A 338 -9.10 -3.90 19.72
C LYS A 338 -9.34 -5.03 18.72
N ILE A 339 -8.71 -4.96 17.55
CA ILE A 339 -8.89 -5.96 16.49
C ILE A 339 -7.85 -7.09 16.50
N GLY A 340 -6.82 -7.02 17.35
CA GLY A 340 -5.84 -8.08 17.59
C GLY A 340 -4.59 -8.06 16.70
N TRP A 341 -4.27 -6.96 16.04
CA TRP A 341 -3.08 -6.82 15.19
C TRP A 341 -1.78 -6.53 15.94
N CYS A 342 -1.88 -5.92 17.11
CA CYS A 342 -0.74 -5.71 18.00
C CYS A 342 -1.18 -5.92 19.44
N LYS A 343 -0.29 -6.51 20.25
CA LYS A 343 -0.53 -6.85 21.65
C LYS A 343 0.47 -6.16 22.58
N ARG A 344 1.62 -5.74 22.04
CA ARG A 344 2.67 -5.06 22.80
C ARG A 344 2.14 -3.82 23.50
N GLU A 345 2.46 -3.70 24.80
CA GLU A 345 2.14 -2.53 25.62
C GLU A 345 2.96 -1.29 25.23
N TYR A 346 2.46 -0.11 25.62
CA TYR A 346 3.05 1.16 25.21
C TYR A 346 4.43 1.31 25.86
N ILE A 347 5.50 1.42 25.07
CA ILE A 347 6.79 1.81 25.63
C ILE A 347 6.80 3.32 25.74
N ILE A 348 6.52 3.80 26.96
CA ILE A 348 6.72 5.20 27.30
C ILE A 348 8.22 5.38 27.46
N GLN A 349 8.81 6.25 26.67
CA GLN A 349 10.17 6.70 26.94
C GLN A 349 10.10 7.43 28.29
N GLU A 350 10.69 6.88 29.35
CA GLU A 350 10.84 7.61 30.60
C GLU A 350 11.67 8.86 30.30
N LYS A 351 11.03 10.02 30.22
CA LYS A 351 11.76 11.29 30.23
C LYS A 351 12.36 11.41 31.62
N THR A 352 13.67 11.18 31.74
CA THR A 352 14.42 11.56 32.93
C THR A 352 14.19 13.06 33.12
N SER A 353 13.62 13.44 34.27
CA SER A 353 13.38 14.85 34.56
C SER A 353 14.72 15.54 34.77
N GLN A 354 15.02 16.56 33.97
CA GLN A 354 16.28 17.31 34.10
C GLN A 354 16.34 18.02 35.45
N LYS A 355 17.47 17.84 36.16
CA LYS A 355 17.76 18.53 37.41
C LYS A 355 17.93 20.01 37.17
N ILE A 356 17.59 20.81 38.19
CA ILE A 356 17.61 22.26 38.10
C ILE A 356 18.41 22.83 39.26
N ARG A 357 19.34 23.73 38.93
CA ARG A 357 20.06 24.55 39.88
C ARG A 357 19.38 25.92 39.98
N MET A 358 19.02 26.35 41.18
CA MET A 358 18.46 27.68 41.46
C MET A 358 19.47 28.51 42.25
N TYR A 359 19.79 29.70 41.76
CA TYR A 359 20.71 30.62 42.45
C TYR A 359 19.94 31.68 43.24
N SER A 360 20.36 31.88 44.49
CA SER A 360 19.95 32.97 45.37
C SER A 360 20.67 34.28 45.01
N SER A 361 20.19 35.39 45.56
CA SER A 361 20.74 36.73 45.31
C SER A 361 22.19 36.92 45.78
N ASP A 362 22.63 36.12 46.75
CA ASP A 362 24.00 36.11 47.28
C ASP A 362 24.95 35.21 46.47
N GLY A 363 24.47 34.56 45.41
CA GLY A 363 25.24 33.65 44.57
C GLY A 363 25.28 32.20 45.05
N SER A 364 24.72 31.90 46.24
CA SER A 364 24.53 30.51 46.67
C SER A 364 23.50 29.79 45.79
N TYR A 365 23.55 28.46 45.73
CA TYR A 365 22.61 27.70 44.92
C TYR A 365 22.08 26.45 45.60
N GLU A 366 20.90 26.02 45.14
CA GLU A 366 20.28 24.75 45.52
C GLU A 366 19.91 23.92 44.28
N VAL A 367 20.03 22.60 44.39
CA VAL A 367 19.71 21.65 43.31
C VAL A 367 18.41 20.93 43.61
N PHE A 368 17.55 20.84 42.60
CA PHE A 368 16.28 20.14 42.62
C PHE A 368 16.25 19.05 41.56
N LYS A 369 15.56 17.96 41.85
CA LYS A 369 15.36 16.81 40.96
C LYS A 369 14.63 17.21 39.67
N SER A 370 13.79 18.25 39.72
CA SER A 370 13.13 18.82 38.54
C SER A 370 12.45 20.17 38.81
N ALA A 371 12.04 20.88 37.76
CA ALA A 371 11.15 22.05 37.88
C ALA A 371 9.81 21.69 38.54
N VAL A 372 9.31 20.47 38.34
CA VAL A 372 8.03 20.01 38.89
C VAL A 372 8.14 19.81 40.39
N GLU A 373 9.26 19.27 40.86
CA GLU A 373 9.54 19.18 42.30
C GLU A 373 9.62 20.58 42.90
N LEU A 374 10.39 21.47 42.27
CA LEU A 374 10.55 22.84 42.75
C LEU A 374 9.21 23.59 42.81
N GLU A 375 8.38 23.51 41.77
CA GLU A 375 7.03 24.09 41.74
C GLU A 375 6.15 23.61 42.92
N LYS A 376 6.25 22.33 43.31
CA LYS A 376 5.48 21.77 44.43
C LYS A 376 5.93 22.31 45.79
N ILE A 377 7.24 22.47 45.99
CA ILE A 377 7.79 22.82 47.31
C ILE A 377 8.02 24.32 47.49
N SER A 378 8.06 25.10 46.41
CA SER A 378 8.59 26.46 46.46
C SER A 378 7.81 27.40 47.38
N CYS A 379 6.49 27.25 47.41
CA CYS A 379 5.65 28.13 48.23
C CYS A 379 5.91 27.91 49.72
N LYS A 380 6.14 26.65 50.12
CA LYS A 380 6.46 26.28 51.51
C LYS A 380 7.91 26.63 51.87
N LYS A 381 8.84 26.44 50.93
CA LYS A 381 10.29 26.59 51.19
C LYS A 381 10.78 28.03 51.06
N PHE A 382 10.26 28.78 50.11
CA PHE A 382 10.73 30.14 49.76
C PHE A 382 9.66 31.22 49.95
N GLY A 383 8.45 30.86 50.41
CA GLY A 383 7.32 31.79 50.50
C GLY A 383 6.79 32.27 49.14
N ILE A 384 7.34 31.77 48.03
CA ILE A 384 7.02 32.18 46.67
C ILE A 384 6.58 30.97 45.85
N LYS A 385 5.44 31.09 45.17
CA LYS A 385 4.97 30.06 44.24
C LYS A 385 5.63 30.23 42.87
N PHE A 386 6.50 29.29 42.50
CA PHE A 386 7.06 29.19 41.16
C PHE A 386 6.10 28.40 40.27
N ASN A 387 6.10 28.71 38.97
CA ASN A 387 5.47 27.90 37.95
C ASN A 387 6.56 27.25 37.08
N ARG A 388 6.41 25.96 36.77
CA ARG A 388 7.42 25.20 35.99
C ARG A 388 7.75 25.83 34.63
N TYR A 389 6.78 26.43 33.94
CA TYR A 389 7.03 27.07 32.65
C TYR A 389 7.88 28.34 32.78
N GLY A 390 7.73 29.06 33.89
CA GLY A 390 8.60 30.20 34.23
C GLY A 390 10.04 29.76 34.52
N ILE A 391 10.20 28.64 35.22
CA ILE A 391 11.51 28.02 35.47
C ILE A 391 12.15 27.58 34.14
N TYR A 392 11.42 26.87 33.28
CA TYR A 392 11.92 26.44 31.96
C TYR A 392 12.33 27.61 31.08
N ALA A 393 11.56 28.70 31.07
CA ALA A 393 11.90 29.91 30.32
C ALA A 393 13.19 30.56 30.81
N ALA A 394 13.48 30.47 32.11
CA ALA A 394 14.74 30.93 32.69
C ALA A 394 15.91 29.99 32.33
N CYS A 395 15.73 28.67 32.49
CA CYS A 395 16.77 27.69 32.13
C CYS A 395 17.13 27.72 30.63
N ASN A 396 16.14 27.96 29.76
CA ASN A 396 16.35 28.06 28.31
C ASN A 396 16.92 29.42 27.86
N GLY A 397 17.20 30.33 28.80
CA GLY A 397 17.72 31.67 28.49
C GLY A 397 16.71 32.63 27.85
N THR A 398 15.45 32.22 27.69
CA THR A 398 14.36 33.09 27.21
C THR A 398 14.09 34.25 28.18
N LYS A 399 14.38 34.03 29.47
CA LYS A 399 14.40 35.08 30.51
C LYS A 399 15.70 34.96 31.29
N LYS A 400 16.32 36.10 31.62
CA LYS A 400 17.54 36.11 32.46
C LYS A 400 17.29 35.62 33.88
N THR A 401 16.11 35.94 34.43
CA THR A 401 15.67 35.51 35.77
C THR A 401 14.16 35.24 35.76
N TYR A 402 13.69 34.48 36.74
CA TYR A 402 12.27 34.29 37.02
C TYR A 402 12.00 34.56 38.49
N ARG A 403 11.14 35.56 38.77
CA ARG A 403 10.81 36.03 40.13
C ARG A 403 12.06 36.36 40.99
N GLY A 404 13.10 36.92 40.36
CA GLY A 404 14.33 37.33 41.04
C GLY A 404 15.40 36.24 41.15
N TYR A 405 15.12 35.00 40.72
CA TYR A 405 16.07 33.88 40.77
C TYR A 405 16.60 33.51 39.38
N ARG A 406 17.84 33.04 39.31
CA ARG A 406 18.42 32.43 38.10
C ARG A 406 18.28 30.92 38.19
N PHE A 407 17.96 30.29 37.05
CA PHE A 407 17.78 28.84 36.94
C PHE A 407 18.62 28.28 35.80
N GLU A 408 19.25 27.14 36.02
CA GLU A 408 20.05 26.43 35.03
C GLU A 408 19.71 24.93 35.06
N TYR A 409 19.69 24.28 33.88
CA TYR A 409 19.70 22.83 33.83
C TYR A 409 21.08 22.31 34.16
N ILE A 410 21.13 21.20 34.90
CA ILE A 410 22.38 20.53 35.21
C ILE A 410 22.28 19.04 34.91
N THR A 411 23.41 18.47 34.56
CA THR A 411 23.63 17.03 34.38
C THR A 411 23.99 16.38 35.71
N ASP A 412 23.90 15.05 35.77
CA ASP A 412 24.27 14.30 36.98
C ASP A 412 25.77 14.40 37.33
N GLU A 413 26.63 14.65 36.32
CA GLU A 413 28.08 14.83 36.47
C GLU A 413 28.43 16.15 37.19
N GLU A 414 27.64 17.21 36.98
CA GLU A 414 27.83 18.54 37.57
C GLU A 414 27.34 18.66 39.03
N VAL A 415 26.83 17.58 39.61
CA VAL A 415 26.35 17.52 41.01
C VAL A 415 27.39 16.86 41.94
N VAL A 416 28.39 16.18 41.37
CA VAL A 416 29.40 15.39 42.11
C VAL A 416 30.74 16.13 42.27
N ALA A 417 30.90 17.30 41.63
CA ALA A 417 32.01 18.24 41.81
C ALA A 417 31.56 19.40 42.72
#